data_AF-A0A3D0H1N7-F1
#
_entry.id   AF-A0A3D0H1N7-F1
#
_cell.length_a   1.000
_cell.length_b   1.000
_cell.length_c   1.000
_cell.angle_alpha   90.00
_cell.angle_beta   90.00
_cell.angle_gamma   90.00
#
_symmetry.space_group_name_H-M   'P 1'
#
loop_
_entity.id
_entity.type
_entity.pdbx_description
1 polymer ?
#
loop_
_entity_poly.entity_id
_entity_poly.type
_entity_poly.pdbx_seq_one_letter_code
_entity_poly.pdbx_strand_id
1 'polypeptide(L)'
;MLMSAADQRSYPRLAYYVRVNLPDVINVPIIVNALNNIGQINMARLRLALRWGNIPSVRVADLDPGTFGEFSPGVNSTELRISRQVVRDFEAGRGIRTTARGGRVYIVGVTILHELVHWGDDQDGIDRPGEEGEEFETAVYGGVVP
;
A
#
# COMPACT_ATOMS: atom_id res chain seq x y z
N MET A 1 -6.25 9.00 -0.11
CA MET A 1 -6.58 7.72 0.53
C MET A 1 -7.67 7.93 1.56
N LEU A 2 -8.58 6.98 1.69
CA LEU A 2 -9.69 7.05 2.67
C LEU A 2 -10.04 5.66 3.19
N MET A 3 -10.71 5.60 4.34
CA MET A 3 -11.24 4.35 4.91
C MET A 3 -12.71 4.55 5.29
N SER A 4 -13.50 3.47 5.30
CA SER A 4 -14.91 3.54 5.74
C SER A 4 -15.01 3.98 7.21
N ALA A 5 -16.12 4.61 7.60
CA ALA A 5 -16.33 4.99 8.99
C ALA A 5 -16.39 3.78 9.95
N ALA A 6 -16.81 2.62 9.44
CA ALA A 6 -16.80 1.37 10.19
C ALA A 6 -15.36 0.87 10.43
N ASP A 7 -14.52 0.84 9.39
CA ASP A 7 -13.12 0.44 9.51
C ASP A 7 -12.33 1.38 10.40
N GLN A 8 -12.60 2.70 10.32
CA GLN A 8 -11.95 3.67 11.20
C GLN A 8 -12.26 3.43 12.69
N ARG A 9 -13.47 2.94 13.01
CA ARG A 9 -13.83 2.59 14.39
C ARG A 9 -13.23 1.26 14.82
N SER A 10 -13.20 0.28 13.93
CA SER A 10 -12.69 -1.06 14.22
C SER A 10 -11.16 -1.13 14.26
N TYR A 11 -10.48 -0.27 13.49
CA TYR A 11 -9.03 -0.27 13.27
C TYR A 11 -8.46 1.16 13.39
N PRO A 12 -8.49 1.74 14.62
CA PRO A 12 -8.13 3.13 14.82
C PRO A 12 -6.64 3.43 14.58
N ARG A 13 -5.72 2.48 14.83
CA ARG A 13 -4.29 2.69 14.55
C ARG A 13 -4.04 2.69 13.05
N LEU A 14 -4.67 1.80 12.29
CA LEU A 14 -4.61 1.79 10.84
C LEU A 14 -5.16 3.09 10.26
N ALA A 15 -6.31 3.54 10.74
CA ALA A 15 -6.90 4.81 10.31
C ALA A 15 -5.98 6.00 10.57
N TYR A 16 -5.31 6.03 11.73
CA TYR A 16 -4.30 7.02 12.03
C TYR A 16 -3.10 6.91 11.09
N TYR A 17 -2.56 5.70 10.89
CA TYR A 17 -1.42 5.45 10.04
C TYR A 17 -1.67 5.90 8.60
N VAL A 18 -2.79 5.49 7.99
CA VAL A 18 -3.18 5.89 6.62
C VAL A 18 -3.36 7.39 6.49
N ARG A 19 -3.94 8.04 7.52
CA ARG A 19 -4.23 9.49 7.48
C ARG A 19 -3.00 10.35 7.72
N VAL A 20 -2.09 9.91 8.60
CA VAL A 20 -1.06 10.77 9.19
C VAL A 20 0.34 10.30 8.82
N ASN A 21 0.66 9.01 8.98
CA ASN A 21 2.03 8.52 8.81
C ASN A 21 2.36 8.13 7.37
N LEU A 22 1.45 7.41 6.70
CA LEU A 22 1.66 6.95 5.33
C LEU A 22 1.94 8.10 4.35
N PRO A 23 1.29 9.29 4.44
CA PRO A 23 1.61 10.40 3.56
C PRO A 23 3.07 10.88 3.63
N ASP A 24 3.80 10.63 4.72
CA ASP A 24 5.19 11.06 4.87
C ASP A 24 6.16 10.35 3.90
N VAL A 25 5.73 9.24 3.27
CA VAL A 25 6.55 8.52 2.27
C VAL A 25 6.88 9.38 1.05
N ILE A 26 6.14 10.47 0.81
CA ILE A 26 6.48 11.46 -0.24
C ILE A 26 7.85 12.10 -0.03
N ASN A 27 8.39 12.03 1.19
CA ASN A 27 9.70 12.56 1.56
C ASN A 27 10.80 11.49 1.51
N VAL A 28 10.48 10.27 1.06
CA VAL A 28 11.43 9.16 0.95
C VAL A 28 11.74 8.94 -0.54
N PRO A 29 12.87 9.48 -1.06
CA PRO A 29 13.11 9.52 -2.50
C PRO A 29 13.10 8.14 -3.16
N ILE A 30 13.60 7.11 -2.47
CA ILE A 30 13.63 5.76 -3.02
C ILE A 30 12.22 5.16 -3.22
N ILE A 31 11.28 5.46 -2.31
CA ILE A 31 9.88 5.03 -2.44
C ILE A 31 9.21 5.81 -3.57
N VAL A 32 9.37 7.13 -3.58
CA VAL A 32 8.80 8.01 -4.61
C VAL A 32 9.26 7.62 -6.01
N ASN A 33 10.57 7.38 -6.18
CA ASN A 33 11.13 7.00 -7.47
C ASN A 33 10.61 5.64 -7.93
N ALA A 34 10.49 4.66 -7.01
CA ALA A 34 9.92 3.36 -7.33
C ALA A 34 8.43 3.47 -7.73
N LEU A 35 7.61 4.21 -6.98
CA LEU A 35 6.20 4.44 -7.33
C LEU A 35 6.02 5.13 -8.68
N ASN A 36 6.92 6.06 -9.02
CA ASN A 36 6.88 6.74 -10.32
C ASN A 36 7.30 5.82 -11.47
N ASN A 37 8.36 5.04 -11.29
CA ASN A 37 8.92 4.23 -12.38
C ASN A 37 8.17 2.91 -12.59
N ILE A 38 7.62 2.34 -11.51
CA ILE A 38 7.03 1.01 -11.50
C ILE A 38 5.51 1.10 -11.56
N GLY A 39 4.90 1.87 -10.65
CA GLY A 39 3.44 2.07 -10.63
C GLY A 39 2.97 3.25 -11.47
N GLN A 40 3.85 3.88 -12.25
CA GLN A 40 3.51 4.99 -13.14
C GLN A 40 2.83 6.18 -12.43
N ILE A 41 3.11 6.35 -11.12
CA ILE A 41 2.52 7.39 -10.25
C ILE A 41 3.46 8.58 -10.12
N ASN A 42 3.26 9.62 -10.94
CA ASN A 42 4.01 10.86 -10.77
C ASN A 42 3.74 11.55 -9.42
N MET A 43 4.63 12.46 -9.02
CA MET A 43 4.56 13.14 -7.71
C MET A 43 3.21 13.85 -7.45
N ALA A 44 2.61 14.47 -8.46
CA ALA A 44 1.33 15.16 -8.28
C ALA A 44 0.21 14.16 -7.97
N ARG A 45 0.16 13.06 -8.73
CA ARG A 45 -0.78 11.96 -8.52
C ARG A 45 -0.54 11.28 -7.17
N LEU A 46 0.71 11.03 -6.80
CA LEU A 46 1.06 10.41 -5.52
C LEU A 46 0.59 11.26 -4.33
N ARG A 47 0.81 12.58 -4.37
CA ARG A 47 0.33 13.51 -3.34
C ARG A 47 -1.20 13.50 -3.22
N LEU A 48 -1.91 13.42 -4.35
CA LEU A 48 -3.37 13.30 -4.35
C LEU A 48 -3.80 11.96 -3.77
N ALA A 49 -3.18 10.86 -4.21
CA ALA A 49 -3.50 9.50 -3.80
C ALA A 49 -3.26 9.27 -2.30
N LEU A 50 -2.21 9.85 -1.72
CA LEU A 50 -1.90 9.71 -0.29
C LEU A 50 -2.68 10.70 0.60
N ARG A 51 -3.18 11.81 0.05
CA ARG A 51 -3.95 12.79 0.83
C ARG A 51 -5.24 12.17 1.36
N TRP A 52 -5.50 12.34 2.64
CA TRP A 52 -6.73 11.85 3.27
C TRP A 52 -7.99 12.39 2.56
N GLY A 53 -8.96 11.51 2.31
CA GLY A 53 -10.22 11.84 1.63
C GLY A 53 -10.23 11.62 0.11
N ASN A 54 -9.08 11.30 -0.49
CA ASN A 54 -8.99 10.95 -1.92
C ASN A 54 -8.96 9.44 -2.17
N ILE A 55 -9.13 9.02 -3.43
CA ILE A 55 -8.88 7.64 -3.89
C ILE A 55 -7.38 7.36 -4.09
N PRO A 56 -6.93 6.10 -4.01
CA PRO A 56 -7.73 4.91 -3.70
C PRO A 56 -8.14 4.83 -2.21
N SER A 57 -9.17 4.07 -1.88
CA SER A 57 -9.56 3.75 -0.50
C SER A 57 -8.83 2.51 0.00
N VAL A 58 -8.52 2.47 1.30
CA VAL A 58 -8.05 1.26 1.98
C VAL A 58 -9.23 0.57 2.64
N ARG A 59 -9.41 -0.72 2.34
CA ARG A 59 -10.45 -1.56 2.93
C ARG A 59 -9.88 -2.79 3.60
N VAL A 60 -10.40 -3.11 4.78
CA VAL A 60 -10.03 -4.34 5.48
C VAL A 60 -10.96 -5.48 5.05
N ALA A 61 -10.39 -6.55 4.51
CA ALA A 61 -11.12 -7.67 3.94
C ALA A 61 -10.65 -9.02 4.52
N ASP A 62 -11.50 -10.05 4.44
CA ASP A 62 -11.02 -11.43 4.52
C ASP A 62 -10.44 -11.76 3.14
N LEU A 63 -9.16 -12.10 3.12
CA LEU A 63 -8.45 -12.56 1.93
C LEU A 63 -8.04 -14.03 2.13
N ASP A 64 -7.64 -14.68 1.05
CA ASP A 64 -7.17 -16.06 1.12
C ASP A 64 -5.96 -16.21 2.07
N PRO A 65 -5.80 -17.39 2.72
CA PRO A 65 -4.67 -17.61 3.63
C PRO A 65 -3.32 -17.39 2.95
N GLY A 66 -2.49 -16.53 3.54
CA GLY A 66 -1.18 -16.16 3.00
C GLY A 66 -1.19 -14.86 2.19
N THR A 67 -2.36 -14.35 1.80
CA THR A 67 -2.49 -13.08 1.07
C THR A 67 -2.50 -11.90 2.03
N PHE A 68 -1.64 -10.91 1.78
CA PHE A 68 -1.54 -9.72 2.64
C PHE A 68 -2.38 -8.56 2.12
N GLY A 69 -2.41 -8.35 0.81
CA GLY A 69 -3.20 -7.35 0.12
C GLY A 69 -3.74 -7.88 -1.19
N GLU A 70 -4.67 -7.13 -1.77
CA GLU A 70 -5.21 -7.41 -3.09
C GLU A 70 -5.71 -6.12 -3.76
N PHE A 71 -5.39 -5.97 -5.04
CA PHE A 71 -5.97 -5.00 -5.95
C PHE A 71 -6.60 -5.74 -7.15
N SER A 72 -7.74 -5.22 -7.65
CA SER A 72 -8.43 -5.80 -8.81
C SER A 72 -8.29 -4.88 -10.02
N PRO A 73 -7.42 -5.20 -11.00
CA PRO A 73 -7.25 -4.40 -12.21
C PRO A 73 -8.42 -4.56 -13.19
N GLY A 74 -8.50 -3.67 -14.19
CA GLY A 74 -9.41 -3.76 -15.33
C GLY A 74 -10.89 -3.46 -15.04
N VAL A 75 -11.23 -3.11 -13.79
CA VAL A 75 -12.61 -2.82 -13.36
C VAL A 75 -12.77 -1.39 -12.83
N ASN A 76 -11.80 -0.50 -13.11
CA ASN A 76 -11.71 0.84 -12.53
C ASN A 76 -11.76 0.81 -11.00
N SER A 77 -11.08 -0.17 -10.39
CA SER A 77 -11.07 -0.31 -8.93
C SER A 77 -10.44 0.92 -8.29
N THR A 78 -11.10 1.44 -7.27
CA THR A 78 -10.56 2.51 -6.42
C THR A 78 -10.24 2.00 -5.02
N GLU A 79 -10.10 0.68 -4.84
CA GLU A 79 -9.99 0.02 -3.54
C GLU A 79 -8.71 -0.82 -3.47
N LEU A 80 -7.89 -0.54 -2.45
CA LEU A 80 -6.79 -1.40 -2.01
C LEU A 80 -7.30 -2.24 -0.84
N ARG A 81 -7.32 -3.56 -1.00
CA ARG A 81 -7.75 -4.48 0.07
C ARG A 81 -6.54 -4.91 0.87
N ILE A 82 -6.71 -4.97 2.17
CA ILE A 82 -5.69 -5.48 3.10
C ILE A 82 -6.34 -6.58 3.94
N SER A 83 -5.60 -7.68 4.12
CA SER A 83 -6.00 -8.79 4.96
C SER A 83 -6.28 -8.32 6.39
N ARG A 84 -7.43 -8.74 6.90
CA ARG A 84 -7.83 -8.49 8.29
C ARG A 84 -6.81 -9.02 9.30
N GLN A 85 -6.11 -10.11 8.98
CA GLN A 85 -5.08 -10.66 9.87
C GLN A 85 -3.90 -9.70 10.00
N VAL A 86 -3.40 -9.18 8.87
CA VAL A 86 -2.33 -8.17 8.83
C VAL A 86 -2.72 -6.93 9.64
N VAL A 87 -3.96 -6.44 9.46
CA VAL A 87 -4.46 -5.28 10.19
C VAL A 87 -4.59 -5.56 11.68
N ARG A 88 -5.09 -6.75 12.09
CA ARG A 88 -5.16 -7.13 13.50
C ARG A 88 -3.80 -7.18 14.17
N ASP A 89 -2.79 -7.67 13.48
CA ASP A 89 -1.42 -7.68 13.99
C ASP A 89 -0.86 -6.26 14.13
N PHE A 90 -1.10 -5.39 13.15
CA PHE A 90 -0.73 -3.98 13.24
C PHE A 90 -1.43 -3.25 14.40
N GLU A 91 -2.74 -3.44 14.55
CA GLU A 91 -3.51 -2.89 15.69
C GLU A 91 -2.96 -3.38 17.03
N ALA A 92 -2.47 -4.62 17.11
CA ALA A 92 -1.83 -5.17 18.30
C ALA A 92 -0.38 -4.69 18.51
N GLY A 93 0.16 -3.81 17.65
CA GLY A 93 1.55 -3.34 17.72
C GLY A 93 2.58 -4.35 17.21
N ARG A 94 2.15 -5.35 16.42
CA ARG A 94 2.99 -6.34 15.75
C ARG A 94 3.13 -6.00 14.26
N GLY A 95 3.61 -6.96 13.47
CA GLY A 95 3.74 -6.80 12.02
C GLY A 95 4.92 -5.95 11.58
N ILE A 96 5.98 -5.87 12.38
CA ILE A 96 7.24 -5.25 11.95
C ILE A 96 8.14 -6.33 11.34
N ARG A 97 8.78 -6.01 10.21
CA ARG A 97 9.72 -6.88 9.49
C ARG A 97 11.04 -6.18 9.26
N THR A 98 12.11 -6.97 9.18
CA THR A 98 13.43 -6.50 8.76
C THR A 98 13.56 -6.73 7.26
N THR A 99 13.84 -5.68 6.50
CA THR A 99 14.05 -5.75 5.04
C THR A 99 15.40 -6.36 4.71
N ALA A 100 15.62 -6.81 3.47
CA ALA A 100 16.94 -7.27 3.01
C ALA A 100 18.03 -6.18 3.16
N ARG A 101 17.65 -4.89 3.10
CA ARG A 101 18.55 -3.75 3.37
C ARG A 101 18.75 -3.40 4.86
N GLY A 102 18.24 -4.23 5.78
CA GLY A 102 18.41 -4.06 7.24
C GLY A 102 17.49 -3.04 7.90
N GLY A 103 16.64 -2.33 7.14
CA GLY A 103 15.62 -1.44 7.68
C GLY A 103 14.47 -2.19 8.35
N ARG A 104 13.73 -1.52 9.24
CA ARG A 104 12.52 -2.06 9.87
C ARG A 104 11.29 -1.36 9.30
N VAL A 105 10.33 -2.14 8.82
CA VAL A 105 9.10 -1.63 8.19
C VAL A 105 7.88 -2.29 8.81
N TYR A 106 6.76 -1.58 8.83
CA TYR A 106 5.46 -2.17 9.13
C TYR A 106 4.94 -2.87 7.88
N ILE A 107 4.56 -4.15 8.01
CA ILE A 107 4.03 -4.94 6.89
C ILE A 107 2.79 -4.27 6.28
N VAL A 108 1.93 -3.64 7.09
CA VAL A 108 0.76 -2.92 6.59
C VAL A 108 1.13 -1.76 5.66
N GLY A 109 2.25 -1.07 5.93
CA GLY A 109 2.75 0.01 5.09
C GLY A 109 3.32 -0.53 3.78
N VAL A 110 4.05 -1.64 3.84
CA VAL A 110 4.55 -2.35 2.65
C VAL A 110 3.37 -2.77 1.77
N THR A 111 2.39 -3.48 2.34
CA THR A 111 1.21 -3.95 1.63
C THR A 111 0.43 -2.80 0.99
N ILE A 112 0.20 -1.68 1.69
CA ILE A 112 -0.51 -0.55 1.07
C ILE A 112 0.26 0.01 -0.13
N LEU A 113 1.58 0.13 -0.02
CA LEU A 113 2.40 0.64 -1.11
C LEU A 113 2.48 -0.35 -2.28
N HIS A 114 2.52 -1.65 -1.99
CA HIS A 114 2.43 -2.72 -2.98
C HIS A 114 1.13 -2.61 -3.78
N GLU A 115 -0.03 -2.60 -3.11
CA GLU A 115 -1.31 -2.46 -3.81
C GLU A 115 -1.46 -1.11 -4.52
N LEU A 116 -0.84 -0.05 -3.97
CA LEU A 116 -0.84 1.26 -4.62
C LEU A 116 -0.08 1.23 -5.94
N VAL A 117 0.95 0.40 -6.09
CA VAL A 117 1.67 0.23 -7.36
C VAL A 117 0.75 -0.36 -8.41
N HIS A 118 0.05 -1.46 -8.10
CA HIS A 118 -0.94 -2.05 -9.03
C HIS A 118 -2.06 -1.06 -9.35
N TRP A 119 -2.56 -0.32 -8.35
CA TRP A 119 -3.53 0.74 -8.61
C TRP A 119 -2.96 1.84 -9.50
N GLY A 120 -1.67 2.17 -9.41
CA GLY A 120 -1.07 3.20 -10.24
C GLY A 120 -0.97 2.78 -11.71
N ASP A 121 -0.52 1.54 -11.93
CA ASP A 121 -0.29 0.94 -13.24
C ASP A 121 -1.59 0.74 -14.04
N ASP A 122 -2.66 0.30 -13.36
CA ASP A 122 -3.98 0.05 -13.97
C ASP A 122 -4.63 1.29 -14.64
N GLN A 123 -4.11 2.50 -14.41
CA GLN A 123 -4.89 3.73 -14.59
C GLN A 123 -4.69 4.42 -15.94
N ASP A 124 -3.64 4.09 -16.67
CA ASP A 124 -3.46 4.53 -18.04
C ASP A 124 -3.82 3.44 -19.06
N GLY A 125 -4.29 2.28 -18.58
CA GLY A 125 -4.72 1.15 -19.40
C GLY A 125 -3.56 0.38 -20.03
N ILE A 126 -2.32 0.65 -19.62
CA ILE A 126 -1.13 -0.10 -20.04
C ILE A 126 -0.68 -0.94 -18.84
N ASP A 127 -1.21 -2.16 -18.77
CA ASP A 127 -0.83 -3.14 -17.75
C ASP A 127 0.57 -3.65 -18.03
N ARG A 128 1.49 -3.46 -17.08
CA ARG A 128 2.82 -4.04 -17.16
C ARG A 128 2.72 -5.55 -16.88
N PRO A 129 3.50 -6.39 -17.58
CA PRO A 129 3.51 -7.80 -17.27
C PRO A 129 4.37 -8.07 -16.04
N GLY A 130 3.79 -8.66 -14.99
CA GLY A 130 4.54 -9.12 -13.83
C GLY A 130 3.77 -9.01 -12.51
N GLU A 131 4.52 -8.97 -11.42
CA GLU A 131 4.04 -8.61 -10.07
C GLU A 131 4.71 -7.29 -9.68
N GLU A 132 4.17 -6.16 -10.14
CA GLU A 132 4.77 -4.83 -10.00
C GLU A 132 4.98 -4.46 -8.52
N GLY A 133 4.12 -4.93 -7.62
CA GLY A 133 4.30 -4.77 -6.20
C GLY A 133 5.56 -5.45 -5.66
N GLU A 134 5.88 -6.66 -6.12
CA GLU A 134 7.13 -7.36 -5.76
C GLU A 134 8.37 -6.66 -6.37
N GLU A 135 8.25 -6.15 -7.60
CA GLU A 135 9.28 -5.33 -8.24
C GLU A 135 9.58 -4.08 -7.39
N PHE A 136 8.52 -3.39 -6.95
CA PHE A 136 8.61 -2.25 -6.05
C PHE A 136 9.30 -2.60 -4.74
N GLU A 137 8.90 -3.69 -4.09
CA GLU A 137 9.51 -4.13 -2.84
C GLU A 137 11.00 -4.45 -3.02
N THR A 138 11.36 -5.10 -4.13
CA THR A 138 12.76 -5.37 -4.46
C THR A 138 13.55 -4.08 -4.65
N ALA A 139 12.99 -3.09 -5.37
CA ALA A 139 13.62 -1.81 -5.61
C ALA A 139 13.84 -1.00 -4.32
N VAL A 140 12.87 -1.02 -3.39
CA VAL A 140 12.89 -0.21 -2.16
C VAL A 140 13.57 -0.92 -0.99
N TYR A 141 13.28 -2.20 -0.78
CA TYR A 141 13.66 -2.96 0.41
C TYR A 141 14.76 -3.99 0.15
N GLY A 142 15.13 -4.21 -1.12
CA GLY A 142 16.17 -5.16 -1.54
C GLY A 142 15.66 -6.59 -1.72
N GLY A 143 14.36 -6.81 -1.61
CA GLY A 143 13.65 -8.07 -1.85
C GLY A 143 12.21 -7.97 -1.35
N VAL A 144 11.39 -8.95 -1.69
CA VAL A 144 10.02 -9.09 -1.17
C VAL A 144 10.06 -9.21 0.36
N VAL A 145 9.16 -8.51 1.05
CA VAL A 145 9.04 -8.47 2.50
C VAL A 145 7.90 -9.41 2.94
N PRO A 146 8.21 -10.60 3.47
CA PRO A 146 7.22 -11.59 3.91
C PRO A 146 6.62 -11.31 5.30
#